data_AF-A0A379FZX7-F1
#
_entry.id   AF-A0A379FZX7-F1
#
_cell.length_a   1.000
_cell.length_b   1.000
_cell.length_c   1.000
_cell.angle_alpha   90.00
_cell.angle_beta   90.00
_cell.angle_gamma   90.00
#
_symmetry.space_group_name_H-M   'P 1'
#
loop_
_entity.id
_entity.type
_entity.pdbx_description
1 polymer ?
#
loop_
_entity_poly.entity_id
_entity_poly.type
_entity_poly.pdbx_seq_one_letter_code
_entity_poly.pdbx_strand_id
1 'polypeptide(L)'
;MKSKNSEIFEQIISVNKQQENEFNNGQDGALILSLLMIFLIPLSLFVMMKNYVGMDNSLIATIGVVALSLLIAIVLYKSLKINTRFIEKRPMLERLLSQYSPNDKNEFEKLQLESQREPSLLYKLVDDWLQTEKMLAVTVK
;
A
#
# COMPACT_ATOMS: atom_id res chain seq x y z
N MET A 1 -14.64 -15.44 -12.59
CA MET A 1 -13.60 -14.39 -12.45
C MET A 1 -14.31 -13.05 -12.30
N LYS A 2 -14.01 -12.27 -11.26
CA LYS A 2 -14.52 -10.90 -11.16
C LYS A 2 -13.83 -10.06 -12.24
N SER A 3 -14.55 -9.08 -12.82
CA SER A 3 -13.92 -8.15 -13.74
C SER A 3 -12.96 -7.24 -12.98
N LYS A 4 -11.87 -6.78 -13.62
CA LYS A 4 -10.92 -5.82 -13.03
C LYS A 4 -11.62 -4.58 -12.45
N ASN A 5 -12.68 -4.11 -13.13
CA ASN A 5 -13.47 -2.97 -12.67
C ASN A 5 -14.23 -3.28 -11.36
N SER A 6 -14.79 -4.49 -11.23
CA SER A 6 -15.44 -4.93 -10.00
C SER A 6 -14.47 -5.08 -8.84
N GLU A 7 -13.23 -5.51 -9.09
CA GLU A 7 -12.21 -5.57 -8.04
C GLU A 7 -11.81 -4.18 -7.54
N ILE A 8 -11.64 -3.22 -8.46
CA ILE A 8 -11.36 -1.82 -8.12
C ILE A 8 -12.52 -1.23 -7.29
N PHE A 9 -13.77 -1.49 -7.69
CA PHE A 9 -14.95 -1.02 -6.96
C PHE A 9 -14.99 -1.52 -5.51
N GLU A 10 -14.73 -2.82 -5.30
CA GLU A 10 -14.68 -3.41 -3.97
C GLU A 10 -13.54 -2.80 -3.12
N GLN A 11 -12.40 -2.50 -3.74
CA GLN A 11 -11.30 -1.82 -3.08
C GLN A 11 -11.68 -0.39 -2.68
N ILE A 12 -12.37 0.36 -3.54
CA ILE A 12 -12.87 1.71 -3.21
C ILE A 12 -13.80 1.63 -2.01
N ILE A 13 -14.75 0.68 -1.99
CA ILE A 13 -15.66 0.47 -0.85
C ILE A 13 -14.87 0.14 0.41
N SER A 14 -13.90 -0.78 0.33
CA SER A 14 -13.10 -1.20 1.48
C SER A 14 -12.29 -0.05 2.06
N VAL A 15 -11.62 0.73 1.21
CA VAL A 15 -10.81 1.88 1.64
C VAL A 15 -11.72 2.97 2.22
N ASN A 16 -12.84 3.30 1.56
CA ASN A 16 -13.71 4.38 2.02
C ASN A 16 -14.31 4.11 3.41
N LYS A 17 -14.69 2.85 3.69
CA LYS A 17 -15.29 2.41 4.96
C LYS A 17 -14.39 2.57 6.19
N GLN A 18 -13.07 2.48 6.02
CA GLN A 18 -12.14 2.57 7.14
C GLN A 18 -11.97 4.03 7.56
N GLN A 19 -11.82 4.32 8.86
CA GLN A 19 -11.48 5.69 9.26
C GLN A 19 -10.10 6.07 8.73
N GLU A 20 -9.89 7.34 8.39
CA GLU A 20 -8.61 7.81 7.85
C GLU A 20 -7.42 7.50 8.77
N ASN A 21 -7.58 7.78 10.07
CA ASN A 21 -6.55 7.50 11.06
C ASN A 21 -6.26 5.99 11.18
N GLU A 22 -7.29 5.13 11.12
CA GLU A 22 -7.10 3.68 11.20
C GLU A 22 -6.36 3.13 9.98
N PHE A 23 -6.72 3.61 8.79
CA PHE A 23 -6.05 3.22 7.56
C PHE A 23 -4.59 3.67 7.56
N ASN A 24 -4.34 4.95 7.84
CA ASN A 24 -2.99 5.52 7.82
C ASN A 24 -2.11 4.88 8.90
N ASN A 25 -2.60 4.72 10.14
CA ASN A 25 -1.86 4.01 11.19
C ASN A 25 -1.56 2.56 10.81
N GLY A 26 -2.48 1.89 10.11
CA GLY A 26 -2.26 0.54 9.59
C GLY A 26 -1.13 0.50 8.54
N GLN A 27 -1.10 1.48 7.62
CA GLN A 27 -0.02 1.61 6.64
C GLN A 27 1.32 1.94 7.31
N ASP A 28 1.34 2.86 8.25
CA ASP A 28 2.53 3.26 9.01
C ASP A 28 3.09 2.11 9.84
N GLY A 29 2.21 1.36 10.53
CA GLY A 29 2.61 0.16 11.27
C GLY A 29 3.23 -0.90 10.35
N ALA A 30 2.65 -1.12 9.18
CA ALA A 30 3.18 -2.05 8.18
C ALA A 30 4.51 -1.57 7.56
N LEU A 31 4.66 -0.25 7.37
CA LEU A 31 5.90 0.38 6.93
C LEU A 31 7.02 0.18 7.96
N ILE A 32 6.76 0.51 9.23
CA ILE A 32 7.71 0.32 10.33
C ILE A 32 8.11 -1.15 10.43
N LEU A 33 7.15 -2.07 10.39
CA LEU A 33 7.44 -3.51 10.45
C LEU A 33 8.29 -3.97 9.25
N SER A 34 8.03 -3.45 8.05
CA SER A 34 8.81 -3.75 6.86
C SER A 34 10.25 -3.25 6.97
N LEU A 35 10.44 -2.03 7.48
CA LEU A 35 11.77 -1.45 7.74
C LEU A 35 12.53 -2.25 8.80
N LEU A 36 11.85 -2.67 9.88
CA LEU A 36 12.43 -3.54 10.90
C LEU A 36 12.89 -4.87 10.30
N MET A 37 12.09 -5.49 9.44
CA MET A 37 12.48 -6.76 8.78
C MET A 37 13.68 -6.58 7.85
N ILE A 38 13.76 -5.47 7.11
CA ILE A 38 14.91 -5.15 6.25
C ILE A 38 16.19 -5.01 7.06
N PHE A 39 16.12 -4.57 8.32
CA PHE A 39 17.28 -4.49 9.20
C PHE A 39 17.59 -5.81 9.93
N LEU A 40 16.57 -6.43 10.53
CA LEU A 40 16.72 -7.62 11.38
C LEU A 40 17.14 -8.86 10.59
N ILE A 41 16.64 -9.05 9.37
CA ILE A 41 16.97 -10.24 8.56
C ILE A 41 18.48 -10.24 8.20
N PRO A 42 19.04 -9.17 7.59
CA PRO A 42 20.48 -9.11 7.35
C PRO A 42 21.32 -9.18 8.62
N LEU A 43 20.91 -8.52 9.71
CA LEU A 43 21.66 -8.54 10.97
C LEU A 43 21.70 -9.95 11.57
N SER A 44 20.57 -10.66 11.61
CA SER A 44 20.51 -12.03 12.13
C SER A 44 21.36 -12.99 11.29
N LEU A 45 21.32 -12.86 9.96
CA LEU A 45 22.18 -13.63 9.06
C LEU A 45 23.66 -13.29 9.27
N PHE A 46 24.00 -12.02 9.47
CA PHE A 46 25.37 -11.59 9.76
C PHE A 46 25.90 -12.26 11.03
N VAL A 47 25.14 -12.18 12.13
CA VAL A 47 25.52 -12.78 13.43
C VAL A 47 25.62 -14.31 13.31
N MET A 48 24.67 -14.95 12.64
CA MET A 48 24.68 -16.40 12.43
C MET A 48 25.91 -16.85 11.64
N MET A 49 26.22 -16.19 10.52
CA MET A 49 27.39 -16.53 9.71
C MET A 49 28.71 -16.27 10.44
N LYS A 50 28.80 -15.17 11.19
CA LYS A 50 29.97 -14.87 12.03
C LYS A 50 30.23 -16.01 13.02
N ASN A 51 29.19 -16.45 13.72
CA ASN A 51 29.28 -17.51 14.73
C ASN A 51 29.56 -18.89 14.10
N TYR A 52 28.92 -19.22 12.97
CA TYR A 52 29.07 -20.52 12.31
C TYR A 52 30.47 -20.72 11.72
N VAL A 53 31.03 -19.68 11.11
CA VAL A 53 32.35 -19.75 10.46
C VAL A 53 33.49 -19.56 11.46
N GLY A 54 33.18 -19.29 12.75
CA GLY A 54 34.20 -19.01 13.76
C GLY A 54 35.08 -17.83 13.34
N MET A 55 34.46 -16.77 12.80
CA MET A 55 35.16 -15.57 12.31
C MET A 55 35.64 -14.70 13.47
N ASP A 56 36.43 -15.29 14.36
CA ASP A 56 37.20 -14.56 15.34
C ASP A 56 38.50 -14.15 14.61
N ASN A 57 38.50 -12.96 14.01
CA ASN A 57 39.66 -12.21 13.48
C ASN A 57 39.99 -12.27 11.97
N SER A 58 39.20 -12.92 11.12
CA SER A 58 39.41 -12.81 9.66
C SER A 58 38.67 -11.60 9.07
N LEU A 59 39.44 -10.55 8.74
CA LEU A 59 38.94 -9.31 8.14
C LEU A 59 38.27 -9.56 6.78
N ILE A 60 38.81 -10.46 5.97
CA ILE A 60 38.24 -10.84 4.65
C ILE A 60 36.88 -11.50 4.82
N ALA A 61 36.77 -12.42 5.77
CA ALA A 61 35.54 -13.16 6.04
C ALA A 61 34.45 -12.19 6.56
N THR A 62 34.83 -11.26 7.44
CA THR A 62 33.94 -10.20 7.95
C THR A 62 33.43 -9.31 6.82
N ILE A 63 34.29 -8.84 5.92
CA ILE A 63 33.89 -8.03 4.75
C ILE A 63 32.91 -8.80 3.86
N GLY A 64 33.15 -10.09 3.63
CA GLY A 64 32.26 -10.93 2.83
C GLY A 64 30.84 -11.02 3.41
N VAL A 65 30.71 -11.23 4.73
CA VAL A 65 29.40 -11.30 5.38
C VAL A 65 28.71 -9.93 5.41
N VAL A 66 29.45 -8.82 5.60
CA VAL A 66 28.89 -7.45 5.49
C VAL A 66 28.34 -7.20 4.08
N ALA A 67 29.12 -7.53 3.05
CA ALA A 67 28.71 -7.33 1.65
C ALA A 67 27.45 -8.15 1.30
N LEU A 68 27.39 -9.41 1.74
CA LEU A 68 26.22 -10.26 1.55
C LEU A 68 24.98 -9.71 2.27
N SER A 69 25.15 -9.23 3.50
CA SER A 69 24.06 -8.65 4.30
C SER A 69 23.50 -7.38 3.66
N LEU A 70 24.37 -6.51 3.16
CA LEU A 70 23.96 -5.32 2.39
C LEU A 70 23.21 -5.70 1.11
N LEU A 71 23.66 -6.72 0.39
CA LEU A 71 22.99 -7.19 -0.81
C LEU A 71 21.57 -7.66 -0.49
N ILE A 72 21.39 -8.43 0.58
CA ILE A 72 20.07 -8.90 1.04
C ILE A 72 19.19 -7.71 1.43
N ALA A 73 19.72 -6.73 2.16
CA ALA A 73 18.99 -5.52 2.52
C ALA A 73 18.48 -4.77 1.29
N ILE A 74 19.32 -4.61 0.25
CA ILE A 74 18.96 -3.95 -1.01
C ILE A 74 17.86 -4.73 -1.74
N VAL A 75 17.96 -6.06 -1.80
CA VAL A 75 16.96 -6.93 -2.44
C VAL A 75 15.62 -6.82 -1.72
N LEU A 76 15.61 -6.89 -0.38
CA LEU A 76 14.40 -6.76 0.43
C LEU A 76 13.75 -5.39 0.25
N TYR A 77 14.55 -4.31 0.30
CA TYR A 77 14.07 -2.95 0.09
C TYR A 77 13.36 -2.80 -1.27
N LYS A 78 13.97 -3.33 -2.35
CA LYS A 78 13.37 -3.29 -3.70
C LYS A 78 12.12 -4.18 -3.81
N SER A 79 12.16 -5.37 -3.24
CA SER A 79 11.06 -6.34 -3.32
C SER A 79 9.80 -5.87 -2.58
N LEU A 80 9.98 -5.21 -1.43
CA LEU A 80 8.88 -4.71 -0.61
C LEU A 80 8.19 -3.46 -1.18
N LYS A 81 8.79 -2.81 -2.20
CA LYS A 81 8.23 -1.63 -2.91
C LYS A 81 7.67 -0.56 -1.95
N ILE A 82 8.42 -0.30 -0.87
CA ILE A 82 7.99 0.48 0.30
C ILE A 82 7.27 1.78 -0.09
N ASN A 83 7.85 2.56 -1.00
CA ASN A 83 7.33 3.86 -1.43
C ASN A 83 5.96 3.81 -2.12
N THR A 84 5.55 2.67 -2.66
CA THR A 84 4.30 2.53 -3.43
C THR A 84 3.25 1.68 -2.73
N ARG A 85 3.65 0.98 -1.66
CA ARG A 85 2.80 0.01 -0.97
C ARG A 85 2.09 0.61 0.24
N PHE A 86 2.72 1.58 0.90
CA PHE A 86 2.23 2.24 2.11
C PHE A 86 1.81 3.67 1.77
N ILE A 87 0.73 3.81 1.03
CA ILE A 87 0.16 5.08 0.59
C ILE A 87 -0.96 5.47 1.56
N GLU A 88 -1.04 6.73 1.95
CA GLU A 88 -2.13 7.26 2.79
C GLU A 88 -3.51 7.08 2.15
N LYS A 89 -4.56 7.12 2.96
CA LYS A 89 -5.94 6.83 2.53
C LYS A 89 -6.38 7.67 1.33
N ARG A 90 -6.19 8.99 1.39
CA ARG A 90 -6.59 9.92 0.33
C ARG A 90 -5.94 9.61 -1.02
N PRO A 91 -4.59 9.60 -1.15
CA PRO A 91 -3.94 9.28 -2.42
C PRO A 91 -4.24 7.85 -2.90
N MET A 92 -4.49 6.90 -1.99
CA MET A 92 -4.95 5.56 -2.37
C MET A 92 -6.34 5.61 -3.02
N LEU A 93 -7.28 6.36 -2.43
CA LEU A 93 -8.63 6.51 -2.94
C LEU A 93 -8.66 7.24 -4.29
N GLU A 94 -7.90 8.34 -4.43
CA GLU A 94 -7.76 9.07 -5.69
C GLU A 94 -7.20 8.17 -6.81
N ARG A 95 -6.20 7.34 -6.48
CA ARG A 95 -5.65 6.36 -7.42
C ARG A 95 -6.69 5.32 -7.84
N LEU A 96 -7.47 4.79 -6.91
CA LEU A 96 -8.51 3.80 -7.22
C LEU A 96 -9.62 4.41 -8.08
N LEU A 97 -10.07 5.62 -7.74
CA LEU A 97 -11.08 6.35 -8.53
C LEU A 97 -10.57 6.59 -9.96
N SER A 98 -9.31 6.99 -10.15
CA SER A 98 -8.73 7.21 -11.50
C SER A 98 -8.70 5.96 -12.38
N GLN A 99 -8.75 4.76 -11.79
CA GLN A 99 -8.71 3.48 -12.52
C GLN A 99 -10.10 2.86 -12.71
N TYR A 100 -11.10 3.38 -12.01
CA TYR A 100 -12.46 2.88 -12.06
C TYR A 100 -13.19 3.39 -13.31
N SER A 101 -13.95 2.51 -13.95
CA SER A 101 -14.85 2.85 -15.05
C SER A 101 -16.26 2.98 -14.49
N PRO A 102 -16.82 4.21 -14.37
CA PRO A 102 -18.12 4.44 -13.75
C PRO A 102 -19.28 4.00 -14.63
N ASN A 103 -20.36 3.53 -14.00
CA ASN A 103 -21.61 3.22 -14.66
C ASN A 103 -22.34 4.51 -15.10
N ASP A 104 -22.26 5.56 -14.29
CA ASP A 104 -22.72 6.91 -14.63
C ASP A 104 -21.54 7.89 -14.67
N LYS A 105 -21.18 8.34 -15.88
CA LYS A 105 -20.08 9.28 -16.08
C LYS A 105 -20.37 10.67 -15.53
N ASN A 106 -21.62 11.12 -15.57
CA ASN A 106 -21.99 12.48 -15.16
C ASN A 106 -21.89 12.62 -13.64
N GLU A 107 -22.41 11.64 -12.90
CA GLU A 107 -22.28 11.60 -11.44
C GLU A 107 -20.82 11.46 -11.01
N PHE A 108 -20.01 10.69 -11.76
CA PHE A 108 -18.58 10.58 -11.48
C PHE A 108 -17.80 11.86 -11.75
N GLU A 109 -18.11 12.60 -12.82
CA GLU A 109 -17.52 13.92 -13.08
C GLU A 109 -17.92 14.94 -12.02
N LYS A 110 -19.17 14.91 -11.55
CA LYS A 110 -19.64 15.73 -10.45
C LYS A 110 -18.88 15.45 -9.17
N LEU A 111 -18.70 14.18 -8.81
CA LEU A 111 -17.84 13.75 -7.69
C LEU A 111 -16.44 14.35 -7.80
N GLN A 112 -15.80 14.26 -8.98
CA GLN A 112 -14.46 14.81 -9.18
C GLN A 112 -14.42 16.33 -8.98
N LEU A 113 -15.37 17.06 -9.55
CA LEU A 113 -15.45 18.52 -9.40
C LEU A 113 -15.71 18.95 -7.95
N GLU A 114 -16.62 18.28 -7.26
CA GLU A 114 -16.94 18.57 -5.85
C GLU A 114 -15.77 18.21 -4.93
N SER A 115 -15.07 17.10 -5.19
CA SER A 115 -13.88 16.71 -4.43
C SER A 115 -12.70 17.69 -4.58
N GLN A 116 -12.58 18.37 -5.71
CA GLN A 116 -11.58 19.43 -5.93
C GLN A 116 -11.94 20.72 -5.20
N ARG A 117 -13.24 21.04 -5.13
CA ARG A 117 -13.75 22.25 -4.46
C ARG A 117 -13.73 22.10 -2.93
N GLU A 118 -14.11 20.93 -2.43
CA GLU A 118 -14.21 20.65 -0.99
C GLU A 118 -13.44 19.36 -0.62
N PRO A 119 -12.10 19.42 -0.58
CA PRO A 119 -11.28 18.23 -0.30
C PRO A 119 -11.55 17.56 1.05
N SER A 120 -12.02 18.32 2.03
CA SER A 120 -12.39 17.82 3.37
C SER A 120 -13.61 16.90 3.36
N LEU A 121 -14.46 16.98 2.33
CA LEU A 121 -15.66 16.17 2.19
C LEU A 121 -15.47 14.94 1.30
N LEU A 122 -14.27 14.71 0.76
CA LEU A 122 -13.98 13.64 -0.20
C LEU A 122 -14.60 12.29 0.21
N TYR A 123 -14.38 11.84 1.45
CA TYR A 123 -14.87 10.52 1.89
C TYR A 123 -16.39 10.43 1.95
N LYS A 124 -17.06 11.54 2.28
CA LYS A 124 -18.52 11.63 2.28
C LYS A 124 -19.06 11.64 0.85
N LEU A 125 -18.47 12.46 -0.01
CA LEU A 125 -18.82 12.53 -1.43
C LEU A 125 -18.66 11.17 -2.13
N VAL A 126 -17.58 10.44 -1.81
CA VAL A 126 -17.38 9.08 -2.31
C VAL A 126 -18.41 8.12 -1.74
N ASP A 127 -18.82 8.24 -0.48
CA ASP A 127 -19.88 7.39 0.08
C ASP A 127 -21.24 7.63 -0.59
N ASP A 128 -21.61 8.90 -0.79
CA ASP A 128 -22.85 9.30 -1.47
C ASP A 128 -22.86 8.75 -2.91
N TRP A 129 -21.76 8.91 -3.65
CA TRP A 129 -21.62 8.34 -4.99
C TRP A 129 -21.66 6.80 -4.99
N LEU A 130 -21.01 6.14 -4.04
CA LEU A 130 -21.03 4.67 -3.92
C LEU A 130 -22.44 4.12 -3.73
N GLN A 131 -23.34 4.86 -3.06
CA GLN A 131 -24.74 4.46 -2.91
C GLN A 131 -25.46 4.50 -4.26
N THR A 132 -25.30 5.58 -5.04
CA THR A 132 -25.85 5.71 -6.40
C THR A 132 -25.32 4.63 -7.33
N GLU A 133 -24.00 4.41 -7.32
CA GLU A 133 -23.32 3.44 -8.19
C GLU A 133 -23.77 1.99 -7.92
N LYS A 134 -24.00 1.63 -6.64
CA LYS A 134 -24.55 0.32 -6.26
C LYS A 134 -25.98 0.12 -6.75
N MET A 135 -26.83 1.14 -6.66
CA MET A 135 -28.21 1.07 -7.14
C MET A 135 -28.26 0.86 -8.64
N LEU A 136 -27.40 1.56 -9.40
CA LEU A 136 -27.29 1.39 -10.84
C LEU A 136 -26.78 0.00 -11.22
N ALA A 137 -25.78 -0.54 -10.50
CA ALA A 137 -25.26 -1.88 -10.73
C ALA A 137 -26.28 -3.01 -10.49
N VAL A 138 -27.27 -2.79 -9.61
CA VAL A 138 -28.38 -3.73 -9.37
C VAL A 138 -29.46 -3.62 -10.45
N THR A 139 -29.68 -2.43 -11.02
CA THR A 139 -30.75 -2.17 -12.00
C THR A 139 -30.38 -2.65 -13.42
N VAL A 140 -29.10 -2.92 -13.69
CA VAL A 140 -28.57 -3.37 -14.99
C VAL A 140 -28.48 -4.91 -15.09
N LYS A 141 -28.90 -5.66 -14.07
CA LYS A 141 -29.04 -7.14 -14.09
C LYS A 141 -30.47 -7.58 -14.37
#